data_AF-A0A928P5Y9-F1
#
_entry.id   AF-A0A928P5Y9-F1
#
_cell.length_a   1.000
_cell.length_b   1.000
_cell.length_c   1.000
_cell.angle_alpha   90.00
_cell.angle_beta   90.00
_cell.angle_gamma   90.00
#
_symmetry.space_group_name_H-M   'P 1'
#
loop_
_entity.id
_entity.type
_entity.pdbx_description
1 polymer ?
#
loop_
_entity_poly.entity_id
_entity_poly.type
_entity_poly.pdbx_seq_one_letter_code
_entity_poly.pdbx_strand_id
1 'polypeptide(L)'
;MNINNETPAALEAILFACGSPVAFDRLSEILGVTPEGLREAANILKEKYSDDRENGIQLITVEDAYQLCTKSYVAEYVKKALELRKAPPLSKASLEVLAIIAYNQPVTRSFIEMVRGVDSASIVASLVDKGLVAERGTLDAPGRPTLFGTTDAFLRCFGLESIDNLPKNELAMSGEQVAIDFSDENEESQSAEAAETPEE
;
A
#
# COMPACT_ATOMS: atom_id res chain seq x y z
N MET A 1 -16.55 -18.94 -22.54
CA MET A 1 -16.01 -18.76 -23.91
C MET A 1 -14.50 -18.51 -23.81
N ASN A 2 -13.74 -19.02 -24.79
CA ASN A 2 -12.30 -18.72 -24.97
C ASN A 2 -12.13 -17.40 -25.73
N ILE A 3 -10.91 -16.87 -25.76
CA ILE A 3 -10.60 -15.61 -26.43
C ILE A 3 -10.78 -15.69 -27.95
N ASN A 4 -11.17 -14.58 -28.56
CA ASN A 4 -11.10 -14.36 -29.99
C ASN A 4 -9.95 -13.38 -30.32
N ASN A 5 -9.66 -13.19 -31.62
CA ASN A 5 -8.55 -12.34 -32.04
C ASN A 5 -8.71 -10.85 -31.66
N GLU A 6 -9.95 -10.42 -31.38
CA GLU A 6 -10.28 -9.05 -31.00
C GLU A 6 -10.21 -8.83 -29.48
N THR A 7 -10.24 -9.90 -28.67
CA THR A 7 -10.30 -9.82 -27.20
C THR A 7 -9.12 -9.03 -26.61
N PRO A 8 -7.85 -9.27 -27.01
CA PRO A 8 -6.73 -8.48 -26.48
C PRO A 8 -6.82 -7.00 -26.86
N ALA A 9 -7.25 -6.71 -28.10
CA ALA A 9 -7.42 -5.33 -28.57
C ALA A 9 -8.56 -4.60 -27.84
N ALA A 10 -9.67 -5.29 -27.58
CA ALA A 10 -10.78 -4.77 -26.79
C ALA A 10 -10.37 -4.51 -25.33
N LEU A 11 -9.62 -5.44 -24.71
CA LEU A 11 -9.06 -5.26 -23.37
C LEU A 11 -8.15 -4.03 -23.30
N GLU A 12 -7.23 -3.87 -24.26
CA GLU A 12 -6.34 -2.70 -24.37
C GLU A 12 -7.14 -1.39 -24.48
N ALA A 13 -8.15 -1.36 -25.36
CA ALA A 13 -8.99 -0.19 -25.56
C ALA A 13 -9.79 0.19 -24.30
N ILE A 14 -10.34 -0.79 -23.59
CA ILE A 14 -11.08 -0.58 -22.33
C ILE A 14 -10.14 0.02 -21.27
N LEU A 15 -8.99 -0.61 -21.04
CA LEU A 15 -8.05 -0.16 -20.02
C LEU A 15 -7.47 1.22 -20.32
N PHE A 16 -7.20 1.52 -21.60
CA PHE A 16 -6.76 2.84 -22.04
C PHE A 16 -7.84 3.90 -21.80
N ALA A 17 -9.08 3.61 -22.16
CA ALA A 17 -10.20 4.55 -22.00
C ALA A 17 -10.55 4.81 -20.52
N CYS A 18 -10.45 3.78 -19.65
CA CYS A 18 -10.74 3.92 -18.23
C CYS A 18 -9.65 4.73 -17.49
N GLY A 19 -8.37 4.53 -17.80
CA GLY A 19 -7.25 5.19 -17.11
C GLY A 19 -7.05 4.78 -15.63
N SER A 20 -7.95 3.98 -15.07
CA SER A 20 -7.93 3.45 -13.71
C SER A 20 -7.94 1.91 -13.71
N PRO A 21 -7.61 1.24 -12.58
CA PRO A 21 -7.78 -0.20 -12.46
C PRO A 21 -9.20 -0.65 -12.78
N VAL A 22 -9.33 -1.78 -13.47
CA VAL A 22 -10.62 -2.42 -13.79
C VAL A 22 -10.60 -3.87 -13.31
N ALA A 23 -11.58 -4.24 -12.48
CA ALA A 23 -11.68 -5.55 -11.86
C ALA A 23 -11.83 -6.69 -12.89
N PHE A 24 -11.25 -7.85 -12.61
CA PHE A 24 -11.30 -9.02 -13.49
C PHE A 24 -12.72 -9.48 -13.79
N ASP A 25 -13.60 -9.48 -12.78
CA ASP A 25 -15.00 -9.87 -12.94
C ASP A 25 -15.71 -8.98 -13.97
N ARG A 26 -15.47 -7.67 -13.87
CA ARG A 26 -16.07 -6.69 -14.77
C ARG A 26 -15.53 -6.83 -16.19
N LEU A 27 -14.22 -7.06 -16.34
CA LEU A 27 -13.60 -7.30 -17.64
C LEU A 27 -14.11 -8.59 -18.29
N SER A 28 -14.22 -9.67 -17.51
CA SER A 28 -14.75 -10.96 -17.96
C SER A 28 -16.19 -10.84 -18.43
N GLU A 29 -17.02 -10.10 -17.69
CA GLU A 29 -18.42 -9.82 -18.04
C GLU A 29 -18.53 -9.03 -19.36
N ILE A 30 -17.79 -7.92 -19.49
CA ILE A 30 -17.85 -7.05 -20.69
C ILE A 30 -17.35 -7.77 -21.93
N LEU A 31 -16.24 -8.51 -21.81
CA LEU A 31 -15.62 -9.21 -22.93
C LEU A 31 -16.30 -10.56 -23.22
N GLY A 32 -17.18 -11.04 -22.33
CA GLY A 32 -17.87 -12.33 -22.48
C GLY A 32 -16.93 -13.54 -22.41
N VAL A 33 -15.79 -13.41 -21.73
CA VAL A 33 -14.75 -14.47 -21.66
C VAL A 33 -14.69 -15.13 -20.29
N THR A 34 -14.12 -16.33 -20.25
CA THR A 34 -13.79 -16.99 -18.98
C THR A 34 -12.61 -16.29 -18.29
N PRO A 35 -12.41 -16.50 -16.97
CA PRO A 35 -11.22 -16.01 -16.27
C PRO A 35 -9.91 -16.48 -16.91
N GLU A 36 -9.88 -17.72 -17.41
CA GLU A 36 -8.73 -18.26 -18.14
C GLU A 36 -8.48 -17.50 -19.45
N GLY A 37 -9.55 -17.21 -20.20
CA GLY A 37 -9.46 -16.41 -21.42
C GLY A 37 -9.03 -14.97 -21.13
N LEU A 38 -9.54 -14.34 -20.08
CA LEU A 38 -9.10 -13.00 -19.68
C LEU A 38 -7.60 -12.99 -19.37
N ARG A 39 -7.10 -13.99 -18.65
CA ARG A 39 -5.68 -14.15 -18.33
C ARG A 39 -4.85 -14.35 -19.60
N GLU A 40 -5.34 -15.13 -20.55
CA GLU A 40 -4.68 -15.34 -21.85
C GLU A 40 -4.58 -14.03 -22.64
N ALA A 41 -5.67 -13.26 -22.74
CA ALA A 41 -5.68 -11.95 -23.37
C ALA A 41 -4.72 -10.96 -22.68
N ALA A 42 -4.69 -10.96 -21.34
CA ALA A 42 -3.76 -10.14 -20.57
C ALA A 42 -2.29 -10.54 -20.83
N ASN A 43 -1.98 -11.83 -20.94
CA ASN A 43 -0.63 -12.30 -21.26
C ASN A 43 -0.19 -11.86 -22.66
N ILE A 44 -1.10 -11.91 -23.65
CA ILE A 44 -0.82 -11.39 -25.00
C ILE A 44 -0.48 -9.90 -24.96
N LEU A 45 -1.19 -9.11 -24.15
CA LEU A 45 -0.87 -7.68 -23.97
C LEU A 45 0.45 -7.46 -23.22
N LYS A 46 0.75 -8.25 -22.18
CA LYS A 46 2.03 -8.20 -21.46
C LYS A 46 3.19 -8.48 -22.42
N GLU A 47 3.06 -9.48 -23.29
CA GLU A 47 4.05 -9.81 -24.31
C GLU A 47 4.18 -8.70 -25.36
N LYS A 48 3.06 -8.16 -25.85
CA LYS A 48 3.04 -7.03 -26.80
C LYS A 48 3.83 -5.83 -26.29
N TYR A 49 3.75 -5.55 -24.99
CA TYR A 49 4.45 -4.44 -24.36
C TYR A 49 5.80 -4.83 -23.73
N SER A 50 6.35 -6.00 -24.02
CA SER A 50 7.59 -6.46 -23.39
C SER A 50 8.81 -5.65 -23.85
N ASP A 51 8.85 -5.22 -25.11
CA ASP A 51 9.99 -4.45 -25.65
C ASP A 51 9.99 -3.00 -25.13
N ASP A 52 10.97 -2.67 -24.29
CA ASP A 52 11.22 -1.34 -23.74
C ASP A 52 11.65 -0.30 -24.78
N ARG A 53 12.14 -0.72 -25.95
CA ARG A 53 12.57 0.22 -27.02
C ARG A 53 11.39 0.76 -27.82
N GLU A 54 10.32 -0.02 -27.91
CA GLU A 54 9.15 0.31 -28.73
C GLU A 54 7.95 0.74 -27.89
N ASN A 55 7.89 0.35 -26.61
CA ASN A 55 6.71 0.55 -25.77
C ASN A 55 7.04 1.31 -24.47
N GLY A 56 6.37 2.45 -24.27
CA GLY A 56 6.43 3.25 -23.03
C GLY A 56 5.34 2.93 -22.00
N ILE A 57 4.46 1.98 -22.31
CA ILE A 57 3.37 1.52 -21.43
C ILE A 57 3.50 0.03 -21.13
N GLN A 58 2.83 -0.43 -20.09
CA GLN A 58 2.79 -1.81 -19.64
C GLN A 58 1.42 -2.13 -19.02
N LEU A 59 1.04 -3.40 -19.07
CA LEU A 59 -0.10 -3.93 -18.35
C LEU A 59 0.35 -4.44 -16.98
N ILE A 60 -0.20 -3.89 -15.91
CA ILE A 60 0.04 -4.35 -14.55
C ILE A 60 -1.20 -5.01 -13.96
N THR A 61 -0.96 -5.91 -13.02
CA THR A 61 -1.99 -6.51 -12.16
C THR A 61 -1.92 -5.79 -10.81
N VAL A 62 -3.06 -5.37 -10.27
CA VAL A 62 -3.16 -4.73 -8.95
C VAL A 62 -4.34 -5.37 -8.23
N GLU A 63 -4.04 -6.18 -7.22
CA GLU A 63 -5.00 -7.06 -6.56
C GLU A 63 -5.81 -7.86 -7.61
N ASP A 64 -7.14 -7.72 -7.61
CA ASP A 64 -8.05 -8.39 -8.54
C ASP A 64 -8.41 -7.53 -9.77
N ALA A 65 -7.50 -6.63 -10.19
CA ALA A 65 -7.72 -5.71 -11.30
C ALA A 65 -6.54 -5.62 -12.27
N TYR A 66 -6.85 -5.27 -13.52
CA TYR A 66 -5.86 -4.90 -14.54
C TYR A 66 -5.83 -3.39 -14.75
N GLN A 67 -4.64 -2.85 -15.03
CA GLN A 67 -4.46 -1.45 -15.39
C GLN A 67 -3.32 -1.26 -16.40
N LEU A 68 -3.51 -0.36 -17.37
CA LEU A 68 -2.39 0.16 -18.17
C LEU A 68 -1.66 1.28 -17.42
N CYS A 69 -0.34 1.20 -17.38
CA CYS A 69 0.51 2.18 -16.73
C CYS A 69 1.72 2.52 -17.60
N THR A 70 2.29 3.70 -17.42
CA THR A 70 3.56 4.07 -18.07
C THR A 70 4.73 3.33 -17.41
N LYS A 71 5.73 2.93 -18.21
CA LYS A 71 6.97 2.35 -17.70
C LYS A 71 7.81 3.39 -16.97
N SER A 72 8.61 2.94 -16.01
CA SER A 72 9.40 3.82 -15.14
C SER A 72 10.44 4.66 -15.90
N TYR A 73 11.04 4.11 -16.97
CA TYR A 73 12.06 4.82 -17.74
C TYR A 73 11.52 6.04 -18.51
N VAL A 74 10.21 6.10 -18.83
CA VAL A 74 9.57 7.26 -19.47
C VAL A 74 9.03 8.29 -18.48
N ALA A 75 9.13 8.05 -17.17
CA ALA A 75 8.48 8.86 -16.14
C ALA A 75 8.82 10.35 -16.23
N GLU A 76 10.06 10.71 -16.59
CA GLU A 76 10.46 12.13 -16.71
C GLU A 76 9.75 12.86 -17.85
N TYR A 77 9.42 12.17 -18.94
CA TYR A 77 8.63 12.75 -20.03
C TYR A 77 7.18 12.99 -19.60
N VAL A 78 6.58 12.00 -18.93
CA VAL A 78 5.20 12.07 -18.44
C VAL A 78 5.05 13.19 -17.41
N LYS A 79 5.97 13.31 -16.45
CA LYS A 79 5.96 14.38 -15.44
C LYS A 79 6.01 15.77 -16.07
N LYS A 80 6.87 15.96 -17.08
CA LYS A 80 6.99 17.23 -17.80
C LYS A 80 5.69 17.58 -18.53
N ALA A 81 5.08 16.59 -19.20
CA ALA A 81 3.85 16.79 -19.95
C ALA A 81 2.65 17.15 -19.04
N LEU A 82 2.59 16.56 -17.85
CA LEU A 82 1.50 16.77 -16.89
C LEU A 82 1.72 17.96 -15.94
N GLU A 83 2.82 18.71 -16.09
CA GLU A 83 3.22 19.81 -15.21
C GLU A 83 3.18 19.44 -13.71
N LEU A 84 3.39 18.15 -13.40
CA LEU A 84 3.37 17.67 -12.04
C LEU A 84 4.55 18.31 -11.31
N ARG A 85 4.26 19.12 -10.28
CA ARG A 85 5.33 19.64 -9.40
C ARG A 85 6.14 18.45 -8.90
N LYS A 86 7.46 18.60 -8.85
CA LYS A 86 8.34 17.60 -8.23
C LYS A 86 7.92 17.41 -6.78
N ALA A 87 7.12 16.38 -6.50
CA ALA A 87 7.03 15.84 -5.16
C ALA A 87 8.43 15.33 -4.83
N PRO A 88 9.04 15.77 -3.71
CA PRO A 88 10.34 15.25 -3.32
C PRO A 88 10.23 13.73 -3.18
N PRO A 89 11.25 12.98 -3.63
CA PRO A 89 11.29 11.53 -3.46
C PRO A 89 11.14 11.18 -1.98
N LEU A 90 10.64 9.97 -1.70
CA LEU A 90 10.56 9.49 -0.33
C LEU A 90 11.97 9.49 0.30
N SER A 91 12.09 10.09 1.49
CA SER A 91 13.34 10.05 2.25
C SER A 91 13.63 8.62 2.70
N LYS A 92 14.88 8.33 3.06
CA LYS A 92 15.24 7.03 3.64
C LYS A 92 14.38 6.66 4.84
N ALA A 93 14.14 7.62 5.74
CA ALA A 93 13.26 7.43 6.89
C ALA A 93 11.80 7.15 6.49
N SER A 94 11.32 7.75 5.40
CA SER A 94 9.97 7.47 4.89
C SER A 94 9.85 6.06 4.32
N LEU A 95 10.90 5.59 3.61
CA LEU A 95 10.96 4.23 3.10
C LEU A 95 11.05 3.19 4.23
N GLU A 96 11.78 3.48 5.31
CA GLU A 96 11.84 2.63 6.50
C GLU A 96 10.45 2.48 7.16
N VAL A 97 9.75 3.60 7.42
CA VAL A 97 8.39 3.56 7.97
C VAL A 97 7.44 2.81 7.04
N LEU A 98 7.51 3.09 5.73
CA LEU A 98 6.66 2.43 4.75
C LEU A 98 6.90 0.92 4.72
N ALA A 99 8.16 0.47 4.83
CA ALA A 99 8.48 -0.95 4.94
C ALA A 99 7.93 -1.58 6.22
N ILE A 100 8.06 -0.92 7.37
CA ILE A 100 7.49 -1.43 8.64
C ILE A 100 5.99 -1.62 8.51
N ILE A 101 5.28 -0.66 7.91
CA ILE A 101 3.84 -0.77 7.67
C ILE A 101 3.55 -1.92 6.71
N ALA A 102 4.24 -1.99 5.56
CA ALA A 102 3.96 -2.99 4.53
C ALA A 102 4.15 -4.45 5.03
N TYR A 103 5.16 -4.70 5.87
CA TYR A 103 5.45 -6.04 6.38
C TYR A 103 4.63 -6.45 7.60
N ASN A 104 4.05 -5.51 8.35
CA ASN A 104 3.39 -5.80 9.62
C ASN A 104 1.90 -5.41 9.63
N GLN A 105 1.36 -4.90 8.52
CA GLN A 105 0.00 -4.39 8.48
C GLN A 105 -1.04 -5.46 8.88
N PRO A 106 -2.13 -5.07 9.57
CA PRO A 106 -2.43 -3.71 10.06
C PRO A 106 -1.62 -3.33 11.31
N VAL A 107 -1.00 -2.13 11.34
CA VAL A 107 -0.16 -1.66 12.46
C VAL A 107 -0.61 -0.34 13.07
N THR A 108 -0.31 -0.10 14.35
CA THR A 108 -0.52 1.19 15.01
C THR A 108 0.68 2.13 14.83
N ARG A 109 0.46 3.43 15.04
CA ARG A 109 1.55 4.42 15.07
C ARG A 109 2.58 4.10 16.17
N SER A 110 2.12 3.70 17.36
CA SER A 110 2.98 3.35 18.49
C SER A 110 3.91 2.17 18.16
N PHE A 111 3.43 1.16 17.43
CA PHE A 111 4.26 0.05 16.98
C PHE A 111 5.38 0.52 16.04
N ILE A 112 5.06 1.42 15.10
CA ILE A 112 6.04 1.97 14.16
C ILE A 112 7.15 2.72 14.91
N GLU A 113 6.78 3.55 15.88
CA GLU A 113 7.71 4.31 16.71
C GLU A 113 8.59 3.39 17.56
N MET A 114 8.02 2.33 18.13
CA MET A 114 8.76 1.32 18.89
C MET A 114 9.80 0.61 18.01
N VAL A 115 9.43 0.17 16.81
CA VAL A 115 10.35 -0.52 15.89
C VAL A 115 11.45 0.42 15.38
N ARG A 116 11.15 1.70 15.13
CA ARG A 116 12.16 2.68 14.69
C ARG A 116 12.99 3.29 15.81
N GLY A 117 12.49 3.26 17.04
CA GLY A 117 13.11 3.93 18.20
C GLY A 117 13.05 5.47 18.15
N VAL A 118 12.29 6.07 17.22
CA VAL A 118 12.15 7.53 17.06
C VAL A 118 10.75 7.91 16.60
N ASP A 119 10.33 9.15 16.91
CA ASP A 119 9.04 9.70 16.47
C ASP A 119 8.89 9.58 14.94
N SER A 120 7.74 9.04 14.54
CA SER A 120 7.39 8.75 13.15
C SER A 120 6.04 9.32 12.77
N ALA A 121 5.38 10.10 13.64
CA ALA A 121 4.03 10.64 13.40
C ALA A 121 3.94 11.49 12.13
N SER A 122 4.90 12.40 11.93
CA SER A 122 4.94 13.27 10.74
C SER A 122 5.17 12.49 9.43
N ILE A 123 5.94 11.40 9.50
CA ILE A 123 6.22 10.55 8.35
C ILE A 123 4.98 9.73 7.99
N VAL A 124 4.29 9.15 8.98
CA VAL A 124 3.03 8.43 8.77
C VAL A 124 1.99 9.34 8.13
N ALA A 125 1.81 10.57 8.66
CA ALA A 125 0.91 11.55 8.06
C ALA A 125 1.29 11.88 6.60
N SER A 126 2.58 12.10 6.32
CA SER A 126 3.06 12.35 4.97
C SER A 126 2.81 11.18 4.00
N LEU A 127 2.93 9.94 4.47
CA LEU A 127 2.65 8.74 3.67
C LEU A 127 1.15 8.57 3.39
N VAL A 128 0.30 8.95 4.35
CA VAL A 128 -1.16 9.00 4.17
C VAL A 128 -1.55 10.07 3.16
N ASP A 129 -0.99 11.28 3.27
CA ASP A 129 -1.24 12.38 2.32
C ASP A 129 -0.81 12.02 0.89
N LYS A 130 0.27 11.24 0.75
CA LYS A 130 0.75 10.70 -0.53
C LYS A 130 -0.07 9.51 -1.03
N GLY A 131 -1.05 9.03 -0.25
CA GLY A 131 -1.93 7.92 -0.58
C GLY A 131 -1.24 6.55 -0.62
N LEU A 132 -0.03 6.41 -0.07
CA LEU A 132 0.69 5.12 -0.01
C LEU A 132 0.25 4.27 1.18
N VAL A 133 -0.27 4.92 2.21
CA VAL A 133 -0.79 4.32 3.44
C VAL A 133 -2.21 4.86 3.66
N ALA A 134 -3.07 4.04 4.25
CA ALA A 134 -4.42 4.43 4.65
C ALA A 134 -4.77 3.83 6.03
N GLU A 135 -5.74 4.44 6.68
CA GLU A 135 -6.31 3.93 7.92
C GLU A 135 -7.15 2.67 7.63
N ARG A 136 -6.94 1.60 8.40
CA ARG A 136 -7.62 0.30 8.26
C ARG A 136 -8.54 -0.01 9.45
N GLY A 137 -8.88 1.00 10.24
CA GLY A 137 -9.75 0.89 11.41
C GLY A 137 -9.06 1.31 12.70
N THR A 138 -9.60 0.87 13.84
CA THR A 138 -9.07 1.16 15.18
C THR A 138 -8.90 -0.14 15.96
N LEU A 139 -7.81 -0.24 16.71
CA LEU A 139 -7.58 -1.37 17.60
C LEU A 139 -8.45 -1.24 18.85
N ASP A 140 -9.06 -2.34 19.31
CA ASP A 140 -9.86 -2.38 20.53
C ASP A 140 -8.96 -2.54 21.78
N ALA A 141 -8.21 -1.49 22.06
CA ALA A 141 -7.30 -1.36 23.19
C ALA A 141 -7.47 0.03 23.85
N PRO A 142 -6.98 0.24 25.08
CA PRO A 142 -7.00 1.56 25.72
C PRO A 142 -6.43 2.65 24.79
N GLY A 143 -7.16 3.77 24.68
CA GLY A 143 -6.82 4.86 23.76
C GLY A 143 -7.24 4.65 22.29
N ARG A 144 -7.80 3.49 21.94
CA ARG A 144 -8.34 3.13 20.60
C ARG A 144 -7.45 3.58 19.44
N PRO A 145 -6.19 3.12 19.37
CA PRO A 145 -5.25 3.61 18.38
C PRO A 145 -5.67 3.22 16.96
N THR A 146 -5.48 4.15 16.02
CA THR A 146 -5.72 3.93 14.59
C THR A 146 -4.74 2.89 14.03
N LEU A 147 -5.27 1.98 13.21
CA LEU A 147 -4.52 0.99 12.44
C LEU A 147 -4.23 1.54 11.03
N PHE A 148 -3.05 1.26 10.52
CA PHE A 148 -2.55 1.69 9.22
C PHE A 148 -2.17 0.47 8.36
N GLY A 149 -2.35 0.61 7.05
CA GLY A 149 -1.91 -0.35 6.05
C GLY A 149 -1.63 0.33 4.71
N THR A 150 -0.95 -0.38 3.80
CA THR A 150 -0.67 0.08 2.44
C THR A 150 -1.93 0.12 1.58
N THR A 151 -1.84 0.84 0.47
CA THR A 151 -2.92 1.01 -0.52
C THR A 151 -2.55 0.37 -1.86
N ASP A 152 -3.49 0.35 -2.79
CA ASP A 152 -3.24 -0.04 -4.18
C ASP A 152 -2.21 0.87 -4.85
N ALA A 153 -2.10 2.14 -4.41
CA ALA A 153 -1.08 3.05 -4.92
C ALA A 153 0.33 2.58 -4.54
N PHE A 154 0.50 2.01 -3.33
CA PHE A 154 1.74 1.34 -2.95
C PHE A 154 2.02 0.17 -3.90
N LEU A 155 1.07 -0.76 -4.10
CA LEU A 155 1.27 -1.91 -4.98
C LEU A 155 1.70 -1.49 -6.39
N ARG A 156 1.05 -0.48 -6.97
CA ARG A 156 1.42 0.09 -8.28
C ARG A 156 2.81 0.70 -8.30
N CYS A 157 3.15 1.50 -7.29
CA CYS A 157 4.46 2.16 -7.21
C CYS A 157 5.61 1.16 -7.10
N PHE A 158 5.37 0.03 -6.44
CA PHE A 158 6.37 -1.02 -6.22
C PHE A 158 6.28 -2.19 -7.22
N GLY A 159 5.34 -2.14 -8.16
CA GLY A 159 5.16 -3.18 -9.18
C GLY A 159 4.74 -4.54 -8.60
N LEU A 160 3.97 -4.53 -7.52
CA LEU A 160 3.48 -5.72 -6.82
C LEU A 160 2.03 -6.00 -7.23
N GLU A 161 1.69 -7.28 -7.40
CA GLU A 161 0.31 -7.70 -7.68
C GLU A 161 -0.52 -7.77 -6.38
N SER A 162 0.08 -8.27 -5.30
CA SER A 162 -0.50 -8.33 -3.96
C SER A 162 0.57 -7.95 -2.92
N ILE A 163 0.13 -7.62 -1.71
CA ILE A 163 1.03 -7.48 -0.56
C ILE A 163 1.79 -8.79 -0.26
N ASP A 164 1.18 -9.94 -0.56
CA ASP A 164 1.79 -11.26 -0.34
C ASP A 164 3.03 -11.50 -1.21
N ASN A 165 3.20 -10.69 -2.27
CA ASN A 165 4.35 -10.75 -3.17
C ASN A 165 5.58 -10.01 -2.60
N LEU A 166 5.48 -9.41 -1.41
CA LEU A 166 6.63 -8.82 -0.74
C LEU A 166 7.72 -9.88 -0.48
N PRO A 167 9.00 -9.53 -0.65
CA PRO A 167 10.10 -10.42 -0.30
C PRO A 167 9.98 -10.92 1.14
N LYS A 168 10.04 -12.24 1.36
CA LYS A 168 10.00 -12.78 2.73
C LYS A 168 11.15 -12.19 3.53
N ASN A 169 10.83 -11.47 4.59
CA ASN A 169 11.83 -10.85 5.45
C ASN A 169 12.52 -11.94 6.29
N GLU A 170 13.76 -12.32 5.95
CA GLU A 170 14.54 -13.26 6.77
C GLU A 170 14.79 -12.73 8.21
N LEU A 171 14.56 -11.44 8.46
CA LEU A 171 14.70 -10.83 9.79
C LEU A 171 13.42 -10.91 10.65
N ALA A 172 12.29 -11.40 10.12
CA ALA A 172 11.03 -11.49 10.88
C ALA A 172 10.80 -12.84 11.58
N MET A 173 11.77 -13.77 11.51
CA MET A 173 11.70 -15.08 12.17
C MET A 173 12.41 -15.10 13.54
N SER A 174 12.25 -14.05 14.34
CA SER A 174 12.31 -14.17 15.80
C SER A 174 10.89 -13.98 16.33
N GLY A 175 10.14 -15.08 16.35
CA GLY A 175 8.76 -15.12 16.84
C GLY A 175 8.67 -14.92 18.34
N GLU A 176 8.82 -13.68 18.79
CA GLU A 176 8.07 -13.19 19.94
C GLU A 176 6.97 -12.30 19.38
N GLN A 177 5.77 -12.88 19.25
CA GLN A 177 4.57 -12.09 19.41
C GLN A 177 4.67 -11.49 20.80
N VAL A 178 5.13 -10.25 20.90
CA VAL A 178 4.95 -9.49 22.13
C VAL A 178 3.46 -9.25 22.22
N ALA A 179 2.78 -10.12 22.95
CA ALA A 179 1.48 -9.81 23.52
C ALA A 179 1.72 -8.64 24.48
N ILE A 180 1.54 -7.42 23.96
CA ILE A 180 1.60 -6.21 24.79
C ILE A 180 0.25 -6.13 25.49
N ASP A 181 0.24 -6.55 26.76
CA ASP A 181 -0.83 -6.30 27.70
C ASP A 181 -0.87 -4.79 28.01
N PHE A 182 -2.03 -4.16 27.82
CA PHE A 182 -2.21 -2.72 28.00
C PHE A 182 -2.70 -2.35 29.41
N SER A 183 -2.64 -3.26 30.38
CA SER A 183 -2.86 -2.94 31.78
C SER A 183 -1.54 -2.67 32.48
N ASP A 184 -1.12 -1.40 32.53
CA ASP A 184 -0.54 -0.78 33.74
C ASP A 184 0.02 0.61 33.40
N GLU A 185 -0.87 1.59 33.30
CA GLU A 185 -0.55 2.98 33.63
C GLU A 185 -1.75 3.58 34.38
N ASN A 186 -1.91 3.19 35.64
CA ASN A 186 -2.68 3.96 36.61
C ASN A 186 -2.42 3.47 38.03
N GLU A 187 -1.26 3.81 38.59
CA GLU A 187 -1.08 3.87 40.05
C GLU A 187 0.25 4.57 40.39
N GLU A 188 0.30 5.90 40.24
CA GLU A 188 1.13 6.76 41.11
C GLU A 188 0.77 8.24 40.90
N SER A 189 -0.43 8.62 41.35
CA SER A 189 -0.80 10.02 41.60
C SER A 189 -1.95 10.09 42.60
N GLN A 190 -1.78 9.50 43.80
CA GLN A 190 -2.64 9.77 44.96
C GLN A 190 -2.04 9.24 46.28
N SER A 191 -1.06 9.95 46.83
CA SER A 191 -0.72 10.00 48.27
C SER A 191 0.31 11.12 48.46
N ALA A 192 0.18 12.14 49.30
CA ALA A 192 -0.73 12.39 50.39
C ALA A 192 -0.85 13.90 50.61
N GLU A 193 -2.10 14.38 50.69
CA GLU A 193 -2.46 15.66 51.28
C GLU A 193 -3.19 15.32 52.59
N ALA A 194 -2.50 15.43 53.74
CA ALA A 194 -3.07 15.67 55.07
C ALA A 194 -2.04 15.38 56.19
N ALA A 195 -1.47 16.44 56.75
CA ALA A 195 -0.97 16.54 58.13
C ALA A 195 -0.79 18.05 58.40
N GLU A 196 -1.18 18.67 59.50
CA GLU A 196 -1.91 18.35 60.73
C GLU A 196 -2.19 19.75 61.32
N THR A 197 -3.38 19.98 61.88
CA THR A 197 -3.73 21.20 62.62
C THR A 197 -2.94 21.31 63.92
N PRO A 198 -2.51 22.51 64.36
CA PRO A 198 -1.90 22.69 65.69
C PRO A 198 -2.96 23.01 66.76
N GLU A 199 -2.92 22.28 67.88
CA GLU A 199 -3.51 22.66 69.17
C GLU A 199 -2.38 22.84 70.19
N GLU A 200 -2.10 24.10 70.57
CA GLU A 200 -2.11 24.66 71.95
C GLU A 200 -1.64 26.13 71.93
#